data_AF-A0A0S4STR7-F1
#
_entry.id   AF-A0A0S4STR7-F1
#
_cell.length_a   1.000
_cell.length_b   1.000
_cell.length_c   1.000
_cell.angle_alpha   90.00
_cell.angle_beta   90.00
_cell.angle_gamma   90.00
#
_symmetry.space_group_name_H-M   'P 1'
#
loop_
_entity.id
_entity.type
_entity.pdbx_description
1 polymer ?
#
loop_
_entity_poly.entity_id
_entity_poly.type
_entity_poly.pdbx_seq_one_letter_code
_entity_poly.pdbx_strand_id
1 'polypeptide(L)'
;MAIFKEKKQPFAFVDLDNKQDNKQNNLNEFISSGAGDKKLSNNSDKKGRPRAKEKLARISLYVTEEEKVKLIQSSEDLHMTLSSFIRFKIFS
;
A
#
# COMPACT_ATOMS: atom_id res chain seq x y z
N MET A 1 -31.87 -31.59 -12.17
CA MET A 1 -31.50 -30.80 -13.38
C MET A 1 -32.08 -29.40 -13.21
N ALA A 2 -31.23 -28.38 -13.02
CA ALA A 2 -31.70 -27.00 -12.86
C ALA A 2 -31.57 -26.27 -14.21
N ILE A 3 -32.70 -25.75 -14.70
CA ILE A 3 -32.81 -25.04 -15.98
C ILE A 3 -32.41 -23.57 -15.74
N PHE A 4 -31.28 -23.14 -16.29
CA PHE A 4 -30.89 -21.73 -16.31
C PHE A 4 -31.73 -21.00 -17.36
N LYS A 5 -32.60 -20.08 -16.92
CA LYS A 5 -33.41 -19.23 -17.78
C LYS A 5 -32.62 -17.97 -18.12
N GLU A 6 -31.93 -17.95 -19.26
CA GLU A 6 -31.26 -16.74 -19.79
C GLU A 6 -32.31 -15.67 -20.11
N LYS A 7 -32.37 -14.61 -19.29
CA LYS A 7 -33.11 -13.39 -19.63
C LYS A 7 -32.23 -12.53 -20.54
N LYS A 8 -32.41 -12.66 -21.86
CA LYS A 8 -31.84 -11.72 -22.84
C LYS A 8 -32.57 -10.38 -22.69
N GLN A 9 -31.89 -9.37 -22.15
CA GLN A 9 -32.38 -7.99 -22.17
C GLN A 9 -32.15 -7.41 -23.57
N PRO A 10 -33.15 -6.84 -24.24
CA PRO A 10 -32.95 -6.18 -25.52
C PRO A 10 -32.15 -4.88 -25.33
N PHE A 11 -31.22 -4.60 -26.24
CA PHE A 11 -30.53 -3.32 -26.31
C PHE A 11 -31.55 -2.21 -26.59
N ALA A 12 -31.64 -1.22 -25.70
CA ALA A 12 -32.42 -0.02 -25.93
C ALA A 12 -31.63 0.91 -26.84
N PHE A 13 -32.09 1.08 -28.08
CA PHE A 13 -31.64 2.19 -28.91
C PHE A 13 -32.26 3.47 -28.36
N VAL A 14 -31.42 4.43 -27.99
CA VAL A 14 -31.86 5.75 -27.54
C VAL A 14 -32.10 6.59 -28.78
N ASP A 15 -33.35 6.97 -29.02
CA ASP A 15 -33.68 7.94 -30.06
C ASP A 15 -33.00 9.28 -29.72
N LEU A 16 -32.06 9.68 -30.58
CA LEU A 16 -31.39 10.98 -30.52
C LEU A 16 -32.33 12.04 -31.08
N ASP A 17 -33.39 12.33 -30.33
CA ASP A 17 -34.13 13.58 -30.53
C ASP A 17 -33.23 14.73 -30.08
N ASN A 18 -32.69 15.44 -31.06
CA ASN A 18 -31.94 16.67 -30.94
C ASN A 18 -32.77 17.74 -30.21
N LYS A 19 -32.83 17.67 -28.87
CA LYS A 19 -33.22 18.81 -28.04
C LYS A 19 -32.01 19.71 -27.91
N GLN A 20 -31.94 20.68 -28.82
CA GLN A 20 -31.21 21.92 -28.64
C GLN A 20 -31.72 22.56 -27.35
N ASP A 21 -31.00 22.38 -26.23
CA ASP A 21 -30.99 23.32 -25.11
C ASP A 21 -29.82 22.97 -24.18
N ASN A 22 -29.02 23.97 -23.81
CA ASN A 22 -27.90 23.96 -22.86
C ASN A 22 -26.51 23.52 -23.39
N LYS A 23 -25.95 24.34 -24.28
CA LYS A 23 -24.63 24.18 -24.94
C LYS A 23 -23.37 24.55 -24.13
N GLN A 24 -23.41 24.66 -22.79
CA GLN A 24 -22.19 25.03 -22.03
C GLN A 24 -21.82 24.11 -20.86
N ASN A 25 -22.78 23.43 -20.21
CA ASN A 25 -22.43 22.56 -19.08
C ASN A 25 -21.89 21.18 -19.51
N ASN A 26 -22.30 20.68 -20.68
CA ASN A 26 -21.89 19.34 -21.15
C ASN A 26 -20.47 19.30 -21.74
N LEU A 27 -19.89 20.45 -22.13
CA LEU A 27 -18.52 20.52 -22.64
C LEU A 27 -17.50 20.27 -21.53
N ASN A 28 -17.75 20.79 -20.33
CA ASN A 28 -16.89 20.58 -19.18
C ASN A 28 -16.91 19.11 -18.71
N GLU A 29 -18.06 18.43 -18.76
CA GLU A 29 -18.17 16.99 -18.49
C GLU A 29 -17.49 16.13 -19.57
N PHE A 30 -17.57 16.51 -20.83
CA PHE A 30 -16.89 15.78 -21.91
C PHE A 30 -15.36 15.92 -21.80
N ILE A 31 -14.86 17.13 -21.49
CA ILE A 31 -13.43 17.39 -21.30
C ILE A 31 -12.90 16.71 -20.02
N SER A 32 -13.69 16.67 -18.94
CA SER A 32 -13.32 15.94 -17.72
C SER A 32 -13.41 14.42 -17.86
N SER A 33 -14.24 13.89 -18.77
CA SER A 33 -14.33 12.46 -19.04
C SER A 33 -13.14 11.90 -19.85
N GLY A 34 -12.48 12.72 -20.66
CA GLY A 34 -11.29 12.34 -21.44
C GLY A 34 -9.99 12.45 -20.65
N ALA A 35 -9.91 13.41 -19.72
CA ALA A 35 -8.83 13.50 -18.77
C ALA A 35 -9.11 12.52 -17.62
N GLY A 36 -8.88 11.23 -17.86
CA GLY A 36 -9.17 10.14 -16.93
C GLY A 36 -8.95 10.57 -15.48
N ASP A 37 -10.06 10.80 -14.78
CA ASP A 37 -10.08 11.18 -13.39
C ASP A 37 -9.25 10.14 -12.64
N LYS A 38 -8.01 10.52 -12.29
CA LYS A 38 -7.23 9.77 -11.33
C LYS A 38 -7.93 10.02 -10.02
N LYS A 39 -8.99 9.23 -9.75
CA LYS A 39 -9.42 8.94 -8.40
C LYS A 39 -8.16 8.47 -7.69
N LEU A 40 -7.51 9.39 -6.98
CA LEU A 40 -6.55 9.11 -5.94
C LEU A 40 -7.37 8.32 -4.92
N SER A 41 -7.45 7.00 -5.14
CA SER A 41 -8.00 6.09 -4.17
C SER A 41 -7.04 6.15 -3.00
N ASN A 42 -7.33 7.04 -2.06
CA ASN A 42 -6.61 7.19 -0.80
C ASN A 42 -6.82 5.97 0.13
N ASN A 43 -7.17 4.82 -0.43
CA ASN A 43 -7.05 3.53 0.23
C ASN A 43 -6.17 2.67 -0.67
N SER A 44 -4.89 2.72 -0.34
CA SER A 44 -3.87 1.75 -0.69
C SER A 44 -4.28 0.38 -0.12
N ASP A 45 -5.28 -0.25 -0.72
CA ASP A 45 -5.49 -1.68 -0.58
C ASP A 45 -4.23 -2.35 -1.11
N LYS A 46 -3.43 -2.83 -0.15
CA LYS A 46 -2.14 -3.47 -0.31
C LYS A 46 -2.28 -4.70 -1.21
N LYS A 47 -2.30 -4.49 -2.53
CA LYS A 47 -2.11 -5.53 -3.55
C LYS A 47 -0.64 -5.95 -3.51
N GLY A 48 -0.28 -6.76 -2.51
CA GLY A 48 1.06 -7.30 -2.30
C GLY A 48 1.03 -8.46 -1.31
N ARG A 49 2.13 -9.21 -1.20
CA ARG A 49 2.25 -10.31 -0.23
C ARG A 49 1.95 -9.77 1.18
N PRO A 50 1.06 -10.42 1.96
CA PRO A 50 0.83 -10.03 3.34
C PRO A 50 2.18 -10.04 4.08
N ARG A 51 2.59 -8.87 4.61
CA ARG A 51 3.79 -8.78 5.44
C ARG A 51 3.49 -9.45 6.77
N ALA A 52 4.26 -10.48 7.11
CA ALA A 52 4.25 -11.00 8.47
C ALA A 52 4.63 -9.86 9.42
N LYS A 53 3.79 -9.58 10.41
CA LYS A 53 4.14 -8.64 11.47
C LYS A 53 5.15 -9.36 12.35
N GLU A 54 6.44 -9.09 12.16
CA GLU A 54 7.47 -9.54 13.09
C GLU A 54 7.21 -8.90 14.46
N LYS A 55 6.92 -9.73 15.46
CA LYS A 55 6.81 -9.27 16.85
C LYS A 55 8.23 -9.09 17.39
N LEU A 56 8.77 -7.88 17.22
CA LEU A 56 10.06 -7.53 17.80
C LEU A 56 9.91 -7.36 19.32
N ALA A 57 10.56 -8.25 20.09
CA ALA A 57 10.69 -8.08 21.53
C ALA A 57 11.75 -7.01 21.80
N ARG A 58 11.40 -5.98 22.58
CA ARG A 58 12.36 -4.99 23.07
C ARG A 58 13.03 -5.53 24.33
N ILE A 59 14.36 -5.43 24.40
CA ILE A 59 15.16 -5.88 25.53
C ILE A 59 15.95 -4.67 26.04
N SER A 60 15.97 -4.48 27.36
CA SER A 60 16.81 -3.49 28.02
C SER A 60 17.97 -4.21 28.72
N LEU A 61 19.18 -3.75 28.48
CA LEU A 61 20.41 -4.30 29.06
C LEU A 61 21.09 -3.19 29.86
N TYR A 62 21.44 -3.49 31.10
CA TYR A 62 22.22 -2.60 31.95
C TYR A 62 23.68 -3.03 31.88
N VAL A 63 24.55 -2.08 31.58
CA VAL A 63 25.99 -2.25 31.46
C VAL A 63 26.66 -1.03 32.05
N THR A 64 27.87 -1.21 32.56
CA THR A 64 28.72 -0.11 33.01
C THR A 64 29.17 0.74 31.81
N GLU A 65 29.65 1.96 32.08
CA GLU A 65 30.15 2.85 31.03
C GLU A 65 31.37 2.25 30.30
N GLU A 66 32.28 1.61 31.05
CA GLU A 66 33.46 0.95 30.48
C GLU A 66 33.09 -0.21 29.55
N GLU A 67 32.11 -1.03 29.95
CA GLU A 67 31.62 -2.14 29.12
C GLU A 67 30.93 -1.62 27.87
N LYS A 68 30.16 -0.53 27.97
CA LYS A 68 29.53 0.10 26.82
C LYS A 68 30.57 0.53 25.77
N VAL A 69 31.67 1.16 26.20
CA VAL A 69 32.74 1.58 25.28
C VAL A 69 33.38 0.38 24.59
N LYS A 70 33.71 -0.69 25.34
CA LYS A 70 34.27 -1.92 24.78
C LYS A 70 33.32 -2.58 23.76
N LEU A 71 32.02 -2.62 24.06
CA LEU A 71 31.02 -3.19 23.15
C LEU A 71 30.89 -2.38 21.86
N ILE A 72 30.99 -1.05 21.93
CA ILE A 72 30.97 -0.20 20.74
C ILE A 72 32.19 -0.47 19.86
N GLN A 73 33.39 -0.45 20.44
CA GLN A 73 34.63 -0.74 19.70
C GLN A 73 34.59 -2.12 19.02
N SER A 74 34.19 -3.16 19.76
CA SER A 74 34.06 -4.51 19.20
C SER A 74 33.02 -4.59 18.08
N SER A 75 31.94 -3.78 18.14
CA SER A 75 30.95 -3.72 17.08
C SER A 75 31.48 -3.03 15.82
N GLU A 76 32.30 -1.99 15.98
CA GLU A 76 32.94 -1.25 14.89
C GLU A 76 34.00 -2.10 14.17
N ASP A 77 34.82 -2.85 14.94
CA ASP A 77 35.82 -3.78 14.42
C ASP A 77 35.20 -4.86 13.51
N LEU A 78 33.98 -5.28 13.83
CA LEU A 78 33.21 -6.27 13.06
C LEU A 78 32.29 -5.64 12.01
N HIS A 79 32.33 -4.32 11.86
CA HIS A 79 31.45 -3.55 10.96
C HIS A 79 29.95 -3.84 11.17
N MET A 80 29.55 -4.06 12.42
CA MET A 80 28.18 -4.32 12.83
C MET A 80 27.59 -3.16 13.61
N THR A 81 26.27 -3.00 13.58
CA THR A 81 25.59 -2.13 14.54
C THR A 81 25.67 -2.74 15.93
N LEU A 82 25.75 -1.91 16.98
CA LEU A 82 25.80 -2.37 18.37
C LEU A 82 24.67 -3.37 18.70
N SER A 83 23.45 -3.14 18.22
CA SER A 83 22.32 -4.06 18.44
C SER A 83 22.47 -5.39 17.71
N SER A 84 23.00 -5.38 16.48
CA SER A 84 23.31 -6.60 15.73
C SER A 84 24.44 -7.37 16.38
N PHE A 85 25.49 -6.68 16.83
CA PHE A 85 26.61 -7.27 17.53
C PHE A 85 26.19 -7.92 18.85
N ILE A 86 25.39 -7.22 19.66
CA ILE A 86 24.84 -7.78 20.92
C ILE A 86 23.99 -9.02 20.62
N ARG A 87 23.11 -8.96 19.61
CA ARG A 87 22.30 -10.11 19.21
C ARG A 87 23.18 -11.27 18.76
N PHE A 88 24.18 -11.01 17.93
CA PHE A 88 25.14 -12.03 17.50
C PHE A 88 25.86 -12.64 18.69
N LYS A 89 26.39 -11.83 19.62
CA LYS A 89 27.12 -12.33 20.78
C LYS A 89 26.26 -13.15 21.76
N ILE A 90 24.97 -12.87 21.88
CA ILE A 90 24.05 -13.58 22.78
C ILE A 90 23.51 -14.88 22.16
N PHE A 91 23.27 -14.87 20.84
CA PHE A 91 22.54 -15.95 20.16
C PHE A 91 23.36 -16.73 19.11
N SER A 92 24.61 -16.33 18.83
CA SER A 92 25.61 -17.13 18.11
C SER A 92 26.32 -18.10 19.03
#